data_AF-A0AAN8C163-F1
#
_entry.id   AF-A0AAN8C163-F1
#
_cell.length_a   1.000
_cell.length_b   1.000
_cell.length_c   1.000
_cell.angle_alpha   90.00
_cell.angle_beta   90.00
_cell.angle_gamma   90.00
#
_symmetry.space_group_name_H-M   'P 1'
#
loop_
_entity.id
_entity.type
_entity.pdbx_description
1 polymer ?
#
loop_
_entity_poly.entity_id
_entity_poly.type
_entity_poly.pdbx_seq_one_letter_code
_entity_poly.pdbx_strand_id
1 'polypeptide(L)'
;MLNSDGSGVTLWPNVAFLPKVLPLAHSNRPIQLARFNIPQENGTPELLCPVRALRAYIDATACIRQSEQLFVCHGGTRKGHALSKQRLSHWVVDTITCAYGASGRPPPSGARCHSTRGVSTSWAALRGVPLETICAAASWASSGTFSRFYRVNVATPHPLGVVLWPSSAASN
;
A
#
# COMPACT_ATOMS: atom_id res chain seq x y z
N MET A 1 -13.67 -7.59 -9.73
CA MET A 1 -14.43 -8.85 -9.76
C MET A 1 -13.71 -9.87 -8.88
N LEU A 2 -14.42 -10.49 -7.94
CA LEU A 2 -13.89 -11.64 -7.19
C LEU A 2 -13.75 -12.81 -8.16
N ASN A 3 -12.67 -13.58 -8.04
CA ASN A 3 -12.54 -14.83 -8.78
C ASN A 3 -13.63 -15.81 -8.28
N SER A 4 -14.16 -16.65 -9.17
CA SER A 4 -15.26 -17.57 -8.86
C SER A 4 -14.93 -18.58 -7.75
N ASP A 5 -13.65 -18.87 -7.57
CA ASP A 5 -13.08 -19.77 -6.54
C ASP A 5 -12.70 -19.04 -5.24
N GLY A 6 -12.88 -17.71 -5.16
CA GLY A 6 -12.48 -16.90 -4.01
C GLY A 6 -10.97 -16.78 -3.80
N SER A 7 -10.14 -17.22 -4.76
CA SER A 7 -8.68 -17.21 -4.69
C SER A 7 -8.07 -15.82 -4.82
N GLY A 8 -8.84 -14.85 -5.33
CA GLY A 8 -8.32 -13.53 -5.63
C GLY A 8 -9.38 -12.51 -6.02
N VAL A 9 -8.91 -11.30 -6.28
CA VAL A 9 -9.70 -10.20 -6.84
C VAL A 9 -8.93 -9.62 -8.03
N THR A 10 -9.67 -9.40 -9.11
CA THR A 10 -9.19 -8.65 -10.28
C THR A 10 -9.82 -7.26 -10.27
N LEU A 11 -9.01 -6.21 -10.29
CA LEU A 11 -9.44 -4.81 -10.35
C LEU A 11 -9.01 -4.20 -11.68
N TRP A 12 -9.91 -3.40 -12.27
CA TRP A 12 -9.63 -2.68 -13.51
C TRP A 12 -9.47 -1.19 -13.20
N PRO A 13 -8.39 -0.55 -13.69
CA PRO A 13 -8.31 0.90 -13.69
C PRO A 13 -9.50 1.50 -14.46
N ASN A 14 -9.93 2.69 -14.06
CA ASN A 14 -10.90 3.45 -14.84
C ASN A 14 -10.34 3.66 -16.26
N VAL A 15 -11.12 3.42 -17.30
CA VAL A 15 -10.70 3.60 -18.70
C VAL A 15 -10.25 5.03 -19.02
N ALA A 16 -10.74 6.02 -18.25
CA ALA A 16 -10.31 7.41 -18.37
C ALA A 16 -8.96 7.70 -17.65
N PHE A 17 -8.37 6.72 -16.98
CA PHE A 17 -7.09 6.88 -16.31
C PHE A 17 -5.95 6.92 -17.32
N LEU A 18 -5.31 8.07 -17.44
CA LEU A 18 -4.09 8.26 -18.23
C LEU A 18 -2.88 8.30 -17.30
N PRO A 19 -1.98 7.29 -17.35
CA PRO A 19 -0.78 7.31 -16.53
C PRO A 19 0.20 8.36 -17.06
N LYS A 20 0.94 9.00 -16.14
CA LYS A 20 1.93 10.04 -16.45
C LYS A 20 3.02 9.55 -17.41
N VAL A 21 3.33 8.26 -17.35
CA VAL A 21 4.21 7.58 -18.28
C VAL A 21 3.40 6.40 -18.80
N LEU A 22 3.34 6.24 -20.12
CA LEU A 22 2.65 5.13 -20.81
C LEU A 22 3.69 4.14 -21.37
N PRO A 23 4.41 3.35 -20.54
CA PRO A 23 5.10 2.20 -21.10
C PRO A 23 4.03 1.26 -21.66
N LEU A 24 4.20 0.81 -22.91
CA LEU A 24 3.32 -0.18 -23.55
C LEU A 24 3.07 -1.41 -22.65
N ALA A 25 4.06 -1.77 -21.85
CA ALA A 25 4.00 -2.89 -20.89
C ALA A 25 3.05 -2.69 -19.69
N HIS A 26 2.59 -1.47 -19.39
CA HIS A 26 1.80 -1.17 -18.20
C HIS A 26 0.41 -0.58 -18.51
N SER A 27 0.09 -0.33 -19.78
CA SER A 27 -1.22 0.17 -20.17
C SER A 27 -2.28 -0.93 -20.05
N ASN A 28 -3.47 -0.59 -19.53
CA ASN A 28 -4.66 -1.44 -19.48
C ASN A 28 -4.48 -2.83 -18.84
N ARG A 29 -3.49 -2.99 -17.96
CA ARG A 29 -3.34 -4.24 -17.21
C ARG A 29 -4.25 -4.26 -15.98
N PRO A 30 -4.95 -5.37 -15.71
CA PRO A 30 -5.69 -5.51 -14.47
C PRO A 30 -4.72 -5.62 -13.28
N ILE A 31 -5.17 -5.11 -12.13
CA ILE A 31 -4.50 -5.35 -10.85
C ILE A 31 -5.06 -6.65 -10.29
N GLN A 32 -4.20 -7.64 -10.11
CA GLN A 32 -4.57 -8.92 -9.51
C GLN A 32 -4.06 -8.98 -8.07
N LEU A 33 -4.97 -9.31 -7.15
CA LEU A 33 -4.66 -9.50 -5.74
C LEU A 33 -5.02 -10.94 -5.38
N ALA A 34 -4.03 -11.70 -4.90
CA ALA A 34 -4.25 -13.03 -4.39
C ALA A 34 -4.77 -12.98 -2.95
N ARG A 35 -5.59 -13.97 -2.58
CA ARG A 35 -5.97 -14.21 -1.20
C ARG A 35 -4.72 -14.59 -0.42
N PHE A 36 -4.49 -13.93 0.71
CA PHE A 36 -3.36 -14.29 1.55
C PHE A 36 -3.72 -15.53 2.35
N ASN A 37 -3.11 -16.66 2.02
CA ASN A 37 -3.36 -17.96 2.66
C ASN A 37 -2.10 -18.38 3.42
N ILE A 38 -1.89 -17.82 4.62
CA ILE A 38 -0.77 -18.23 5.47
C ILE A 38 -1.23 -19.43 6.32
N PRO A 39 -0.51 -20.57 6.29
CA PRO A 39 -0.75 -21.68 7.22
C PRO A 39 -0.68 -21.17 8.66
N GLN A 40 -1.71 -21.45 9.45
CA GLN A 40 -1.83 -20.92 10.81
C GLN A 40 -0.87 -21.63 11.77
N GLU A 41 0.10 -20.89 12.31
CA GLU A 41 0.77 -21.30 13.55
C GLU A 41 0.31 -20.47 14.75
N ASN A 42 -0.13 -19.20 14.57
CA ASN A 42 -0.52 -18.30 15.69
C ASN A 42 -1.59 -17.24 15.32
N GLY A 43 -2.72 -17.66 14.75
CA GLY A 43 -4.02 -16.98 14.95
C GLY A 43 -4.33 -15.62 14.31
N THR A 44 -3.44 -14.93 13.58
CA THR A 44 -3.78 -13.62 12.95
C THR A 44 -3.43 -13.41 11.44
N PRO A 45 -3.50 -14.41 10.54
CA PRO A 45 -3.23 -14.17 9.11
C PRO A 45 -4.43 -13.61 8.32
N GLU A 46 -5.66 -13.84 8.76
CA GLU A 46 -6.85 -13.49 7.97
C GLU A 46 -7.07 -11.96 7.89
N LEU A 47 -6.73 -11.23 8.95
CA LEU A 47 -6.97 -9.78 9.00
C LEU A 47 -6.13 -9.00 7.98
N LEU A 48 -4.96 -9.53 7.62
CA LEU A 48 -4.04 -8.95 6.64
C LEU A 48 -4.39 -9.30 5.19
N CYS A 49 -5.40 -10.16 4.97
CA CYS A 49 -5.77 -10.58 3.62
C CYS A 49 -6.45 -9.44 2.84
N PRO A 50 -5.86 -8.96 1.72
CA PRO A 50 -6.42 -7.85 0.95
C PRO A 50 -7.74 -8.22 0.28
N VAL A 51 -7.91 -9.48 -0.15
CA VAL A 51 -9.17 -9.98 -0.75
C VAL A 51 -10.32 -9.90 0.25
N ARG A 52 -10.08 -10.33 1.50
CA ARG A 52 -11.09 -10.25 2.56
C ARG A 52 -11.41 -8.79 2.91
N ALA A 53 -10.38 -7.95 3.06
CA ALA A 53 -10.56 -6.54 3.37
C ALA A 53 -11.39 -5.82 2.30
N LEU A 54 -11.11 -6.08 1.01
CA LEU A 54 -11.88 -5.52 -0.10
C LEU A 54 -13.34 -5.99 -0.09
N ARG A 55 -13.59 -7.28 0.15
CA ARG A 55 -14.95 -7.80 0.24
C ARG A 55 -15.73 -7.13 1.37
N ALA A 56 -15.17 -7.08 2.57
CA ALA A 56 -15.79 -6.43 3.71
C ALA A 56 -16.09 -4.94 3.43
N TYR A 57 -15.19 -4.24 2.76
CA TYR A 57 -15.39 -2.84 2.39
C TYR A 57 -16.53 -2.66 1.37
N ILE A 58 -16.59 -3.51 0.34
CA ILE A 58 -17.65 -3.47 -0.67
C ILE A 58 -19.00 -3.73 -0.01
N ASP A 59 -19.09 -4.78 0.81
CA ASP A 59 -20.34 -5.16 1.51
C ASP A 59 -20.80 -4.03 2.45
N ALA A 60 -19.90 -3.46 3.25
CA ALA A 60 -20.20 -2.38 4.18
C ALA A 60 -20.59 -1.05 3.48
N THR A 61 -20.20 -0.86 2.22
CA THR A 61 -20.51 0.36 1.45
C THR A 61 -21.62 0.16 0.43
N ALA A 62 -22.15 -1.06 0.26
CA ALA A 62 -23.09 -1.41 -0.79
C ALA A 62 -24.35 -0.53 -0.78
N CYS A 63 -24.97 -0.35 0.40
CA CYS A 63 -26.23 0.39 0.53
C CYS A 63 -26.12 1.90 0.34
N ILE A 64 -24.91 2.45 0.35
CA ILE A 64 -24.67 3.89 0.26
C ILE A 64 -24.01 4.30 -1.06
N ARG A 65 -23.55 3.34 -1.86
CA ARG A 65 -22.72 3.58 -3.04
C ARG A 65 -23.50 4.28 -4.15
N GLN A 66 -22.90 5.35 -4.68
CA GLN A 66 -23.42 6.14 -5.82
C GLN A 66 -22.33 6.32 -6.89
N SER A 67 -21.28 5.50 -6.85
CA SER A 67 -20.14 5.58 -7.76
C SER A 67 -19.53 4.21 -8.03
N GLU A 68 -19.10 4.02 -9.27
CA GLU A 68 -18.33 2.86 -9.74
C GLU A 68 -16.86 2.88 -9.26
N GLN A 69 -16.40 3.97 -8.64
CA GLN A 69 -15.05 4.02 -8.05
C GLN A 69 -14.98 3.11 -6.82
N LEU A 70 -13.90 2.34 -6.68
CA LEU A 70 -13.74 1.39 -5.57
C LEU A 70 -14.01 2.04 -4.21
N PHE A 71 -13.33 3.15 -3.89
CA PHE A 71 -13.50 3.87 -2.63
C PHE A 71 -14.53 4.99 -2.74
N VAL A 72 -15.48 5.00 -1.81
CA VAL A 72 -16.54 6.00 -1.68
C VAL A 72 -16.50 6.68 -0.32
N CYS A 73 -17.01 7.91 -0.24
CA CYS A 73 -17.19 8.61 1.04
C CYS A 73 -18.28 7.89 1.85
N HIS A 74 -18.00 7.52 3.10
CA HIS A 74 -18.96 6.81 3.96
C HIS A 74 -19.84 7.74 4.84
N GLY A 75 -19.58 9.05 4.82
CA GLY A 75 -20.31 10.03 5.62
C GLY A 75 -20.26 11.45 5.04
N GLY A 76 -20.95 12.37 5.72
CA GLY A 76 -21.09 13.77 5.31
C GLY A 76 -21.97 13.96 4.07
N THR A 77 -21.98 15.18 3.53
CA THR A 77 -22.81 15.57 2.36
C THR A 77 -22.45 14.82 1.08
N ARG A 78 -21.25 14.22 1.01
CA ARG A 78 -20.77 13.47 -0.15
C ARG A 78 -20.89 11.95 0.01
N LYS A 79 -21.66 11.47 0.99
CA LYS A 79 -21.87 10.04 1.24
C LYS A 79 -22.26 9.31 -0.06
N GLY A 80 -21.57 8.21 -0.35
CA GLY A 80 -21.80 7.40 -1.54
C GLY A 80 -21.00 7.81 -2.78
N HIS A 81 -20.55 9.06 -2.87
CA HIS A 81 -19.76 9.53 -4.01
C HIS A 81 -18.30 9.08 -3.93
N ALA A 82 -17.63 9.06 -5.08
CA ALA A 82 -16.21 8.74 -5.21
C ALA A 82 -15.34 9.53 -4.22
N LEU A 83 -14.41 8.82 -3.58
CA LEU A 83 -13.42 9.40 -2.68
C LEU A 83 -12.34 10.16 -3.47
N SER A 84 -11.93 11.33 -2.99
CA SER A 84 -10.83 12.08 -3.60
C SER A 84 -9.47 11.46 -3.23
N LYS A 85 -8.47 11.63 -4.11
CA LYS A 85 -7.09 11.17 -3.90
C LYS A 85 -6.50 11.71 -2.58
N GLN A 86 -6.74 12.99 -2.29
CA GLN A 86 -6.28 13.63 -1.05
C GLN A 86 -6.88 12.98 0.20
N ARG A 87 -8.19 12.69 0.19
CA ARG A 87 -8.86 12.08 1.33
C ARG A 87 -8.45 10.63 1.52
N LEU A 88 -8.25 9.88 0.44
CA LEU A 88 -7.65 8.55 0.52
C LEU A 88 -6.23 8.61 1.13
N SER A 89 -5.43 9.60 0.73
CA SER A 89 -4.09 9.81 1.30
C SER A 89 -4.16 10.08 2.80
N HIS A 90 -5.12 10.88 3.27
CA HIS A 90 -5.33 11.12 4.71
C HIS A 90 -5.76 9.84 5.41
N TRP A 91 -6.73 9.09 4.90
CA TRP A 91 -7.16 7.82 5.50
C TRP A 91 -6.01 6.84 5.72
N VAL A 92 -5.08 6.74 4.76
CA VAL A 92 -3.89 5.89 4.91
C VAL A 92 -3.00 6.38 6.06
N VAL A 93 -2.72 7.68 6.13
CA VAL A 93 -1.87 8.27 7.19
C VAL A 93 -2.53 8.16 8.56
N ASP A 94 -3.84 8.42 8.63
CA ASP A 94 -4.64 8.30 9.86
C ASP A 94 -4.64 6.85 10.34
N THR A 95 -4.85 5.89 9.43
CA THR A 95 -4.81 4.45 9.77
C THR A 95 -3.45 4.04 10.33
N ILE A 96 -2.36 4.50 9.73
CA ILE A 96 -1.00 4.25 10.24
C ILE A 96 -0.85 4.86 11.64
N THR A 97 -1.22 6.12 11.80
CA THR A 97 -1.12 6.84 13.08
C THR A 97 -1.91 6.14 14.18
N CYS A 98 -3.15 5.76 13.90
CA CYS A 98 -4.01 5.02 14.83
C CYS A 98 -3.42 3.66 15.20
N ALA A 99 -2.88 2.90 14.24
CA ALA A 99 -2.26 1.60 14.51
C ALA A 99 -1.03 1.72 15.43
N TYR A 100 -0.18 2.73 15.21
CA TYR A 100 0.95 3.01 16.08
C TYR A 100 0.50 3.41 17.49
N GLY A 101 -0.47 4.31 17.60
CA GLY A 101 -1.05 4.72 18.88
C GLY A 101 -1.66 3.55 19.66
N ALA A 102 -2.42 2.69 19.00
CA ALA A 102 -2.99 1.48 19.59
C ALA A 102 -1.91 0.48 20.06
N SER A 103 -0.71 0.50 19.45
CA SER A 103 0.44 -0.31 19.86
C SER A 103 1.33 0.35 20.91
N GLY A 104 0.97 1.54 21.43
CA GLY A 104 1.77 2.30 22.38
C GLY A 104 3.09 2.85 21.80
N ARG A 105 3.17 2.99 20.46
CA ARG A 105 4.36 3.47 19.77
C ARG A 105 4.10 4.84 19.12
N PRO A 106 5.09 5.74 19.07
CA PRO A 106 4.94 6.98 18.33
C PRO A 106 4.84 6.69 16.83
N PRO A 107 3.97 7.38 16.07
CA PRO A 107 3.90 7.23 14.63
C PRO A 107 5.23 7.70 13.98
N PRO A 108 5.59 7.14 12.81
CA PRO A 108 6.79 7.55 12.11
C PRO A 108 6.71 9.03 11.69
N SER A 109 7.76 9.80 12.00
CA SER A 109 7.83 11.21 11.61
C SER A 109 7.76 11.37 10.08
N GLY A 110 6.92 12.30 9.63
CA GLY A 110 6.75 12.58 8.20
C GLY A 110 6.07 11.46 7.41
N ALA A 111 5.27 10.60 8.05
CA ALA A 111 4.48 9.58 7.36
C ALA A 111 3.59 10.20 6.28
N ARG A 112 3.68 9.67 5.05
CA ARG A 112 2.85 10.06 3.92
C ARG A 112 2.26 8.81 3.29
N CYS A 113 1.17 8.95 2.54
CA CYS A 113 0.55 7.82 1.84
C CYS A 113 1.57 7.07 0.94
N HIS A 114 2.47 7.79 0.25
CA HIS A 114 3.50 7.16 -0.59
C HIS A 114 4.61 6.46 0.20
N SER A 115 4.77 6.72 1.50
CA SER A 115 5.74 6.02 2.35
C SER A 115 5.43 4.52 2.39
N THR A 116 4.15 4.13 2.30
CA THR A 116 3.73 2.71 2.23
C THR A 116 4.38 1.97 1.06
N ARG A 117 4.48 2.64 -0.10
CA ARG A 117 5.13 2.11 -1.31
C ARG A 117 6.63 1.96 -1.13
N GLY A 118 7.28 2.93 -0.48
CA GLY A 118 8.71 2.85 -0.18
C GLY A 118 9.03 1.69 0.77
N VAL A 119 8.30 1.59 1.88
CA VAL A 119 8.51 0.55 2.89
C VAL A 119 8.24 -0.85 2.32
N SER A 120 7.11 -1.05 1.64
CA SER A 120 6.76 -2.37 1.06
C SER A 120 7.76 -2.86 0.02
N THR A 121 8.16 -1.98 -0.92
CA THR A 121 9.14 -2.35 -1.95
C THR A 121 10.54 -2.55 -1.38
N SER A 122 10.91 -1.81 -0.34
CA SER A 122 12.19 -2.02 0.36
C SER A 122 12.23 -3.33 1.13
N TRP A 123 11.12 -3.76 1.74
CA TRP A 123 11.00 -5.09 2.34
C TRP A 123 11.13 -6.21 1.29
N ALA A 124 10.47 -6.07 0.13
CA ALA A 124 10.60 -7.03 -0.95
C ALA A 124 12.07 -7.15 -1.43
N ALA A 125 12.75 -6.02 -1.59
CA ALA A 125 14.17 -5.99 -1.96
C ALA A 125 15.06 -6.64 -0.89
N LEU A 126 14.82 -6.36 0.39
CA LEU A 126 15.55 -6.99 1.50
C LEU A 126 15.37 -8.51 1.53
N ARG A 127 14.19 -9.00 1.10
CA ARG A 127 13.88 -10.44 0.98
C ARG A 127 14.37 -11.06 -0.33
N GLY A 128 15.13 -10.33 -1.15
CA GLY A 128 15.73 -10.85 -2.38
C GLY A 128 14.77 -10.96 -3.57
N VAL A 129 13.60 -10.30 -3.54
CA VAL A 129 12.71 -10.25 -4.70
C VAL A 129 13.42 -9.50 -5.84
N PRO A 130 13.46 -10.03 -7.08
CA PRO A 130 14.11 -9.36 -8.21
C PRO A 130 13.58 -7.95 -8.43
N LEU A 131 14.49 -7.00 -8.71
CA LEU A 131 14.11 -5.59 -8.90
C LEU A 131 13.13 -5.38 -10.05
N GLU A 132 13.21 -6.21 -11.10
CA GLU A 132 12.24 -6.19 -12.21
C GLU A 132 10.82 -6.50 -11.72
N THR A 133 10.67 -7.50 -10.85
CA THR A 133 9.39 -7.90 -10.25
C THR A 133 8.85 -6.79 -9.35
N ILE A 134 9.73 -6.17 -8.54
CA ILE A 134 9.37 -5.02 -7.70
C ILE A 134 8.91 -3.85 -8.57
N CYS A 135 9.65 -3.53 -9.64
CA CYS A 135 9.31 -2.42 -10.53
C CYS A 135 8.00 -2.68 -11.27
N ALA A 136 7.78 -3.91 -11.76
CA ALA A 136 6.52 -4.30 -12.38
C ALA A 136 5.34 -4.17 -11.39
N ALA A 137 5.46 -4.71 -10.18
CA ALA A 137 4.43 -4.63 -9.15
C ALA A 137 4.13 -3.18 -8.71
N ALA A 138 5.16 -2.34 -8.66
CA ALA A 138 5.01 -0.92 -8.37
C ALA A 138 4.54 -0.11 -9.60
N SER A 139 4.58 -0.64 -10.82
CA SER A 139 4.40 0.14 -12.05
C SER A 139 5.46 1.25 -12.22
N TRP A 140 6.73 0.94 -11.98
CA TRP A 140 7.88 1.78 -12.32
C TRP A 140 8.50 1.34 -13.64
N ALA A 141 8.84 2.32 -14.49
CA ALA A 141 9.52 2.06 -15.76
C ALA A 141 10.98 1.60 -15.58
N SER A 142 11.62 1.93 -14.46
CA SER A 142 13.02 1.55 -14.21
C SER A 142 13.33 1.40 -12.72
N SER A 143 14.33 0.56 -12.43
CA SER A 143 14.92 0.39 -11.09
C SER A 143 15.50 1.68 -10.53
N GLY A 144 15.93 2.62 -11.38
CA GLY A 144 16.39 3.94 -10.95
C GLY A 144 15.35 4.70 -10.15
N THR A 145 14.05 4.53 -10.47
CA THR A 145 12.97 5.17 -9.71
C THR A 145 12.86 4.59 -8.30
N PHE A 146 12.98 3.26 -8.17
CA PHE A 146 13.04 2.60 -6.88
C PHE A 146 14.24 3.09 -6.06
N SER A 147 15.44 2.94 -6.59
CA SER A 147 16.70 3.23 -5.88
C SER A 147 16.80 4.69 -5.43
N ARG A 148 16.32 5.65 -6.23
CA ARG A 148 16.45 7.07 -5.93
C ARG A 148 15.36 7.63 -5.02
N PHE A 149 14.13 7.15 -5.14
CA PHE A 149 12.97 7.81 -4.52
C PHE A 149 12.21 6.96 -3.50
N TYR A 150 12.40 5.63 -3.51
CA TYR A 150 11.56 4.73 -2.72
C TYR A 150 12.34 3.71 -1.89
N ARG A 151 13.63 3.51 -2.15
CA ARG A 151 14.50 2.65 -1.33
C ARG A 151 14.74 3.31 0.02
N VAL A 152 14.10 2.77 1.06
CA VAL A 152 14.27 3.16 2.46
C VAL A 152 14.95 2.04 3.23
N ASN A 153 15.63 2.39 4.33
CA ASN A 153 16.22 1.38 5.19
C ASN A 153 15.13 0.70 6.05
N VAL A 154 14.93 -0.59 5.83
CA VAL A 154 13.99 -1.44 6.60
C VAL A 154 14.71 -2.53 7.40
N ALA A 155 16.03 -2.57 7.34
CA ALA A 155 16.81 -3.52 8.13
C ALA A 155 16.76 -3.14 9.61
N THR A 156 16.74 -4.15 10.47
CA THR A 156 16.97 -3.93 11.90
C THR A 156 18.34 -3.28 12.08
N PRO A 157 18.47 -2.18 12.82
CA PRO A 157 19.76 -1.58 13.09
C PRO A 157 20.71 -2.64 13.65
N HIS A 158 21.83 -2.87 12.98
CA HIS A 158 22.86 -3.74 13.52
C HIS A 158 23.45 -3.07 14.76
N PRO A 159 23.72 -3.78 15.87
CA PRO A 159 24.29 -3.17 17.08
C PRO A 159 25.57 -2.37 16.82
N LEU A 160 26.39 -2.83 15.88
CA LEU A 160 27.62 -2.12 15.45
C LEU A 160 27.36 -0.92 14.52
N GLY A 161 26.16 -0.79 13.94
CA GLY A 161 25.81 0.34 13.08
C GLY A 161 25.84 1.68 13.82
N VAL A 162 25.56 1.66 15.14
CA VAL A 162 25.66 2.83 16.02
C VAL A 162 27.12 3.26 16.23
N VAL A 163 28.06 2.29 16.18
CA VAL A 163 29.50 2.55 16.33
C VAL A 163 30.11 3.07 15.03
N LEU A 164 29.63 2.56 13.89
CA LEU A 164 30.15 2.91 12.56
C LEU A 164 29.59 4.24 12.02
N TRP A 165 28.47 4.72 12.56
CA TRP A 165 27.90 6.03 12.25
C TRP A 165 27.63 6.81 13.53
N PRO A 166 28.67 7.41 14.14
CA PRO A 166 28.46 8.35 15.23
C PRO A 166 27.60 9.47 14.65
N SER A 167 26.38 9.63 15.19
CA SER A 167 25.50 10.74 14.86
C SER A 167 26.33 12.02 14.87
N SER A 168 26.38 12.71 13.72
CA SER A 168 26.82 14.10 13.67
C SER A 168 25.90 14.89 14.59
N ALA A 169 26.37 15.07 15.82
CA ALA A 169 25.72 15.86 16.82
C ALA A 169 25.65 17.31 16.33
N ALA A 170 24.45 17.88 16.46
CA ALA A 170 24.15 19.29 16.62
C ALA A 170 24.79 20.29 15.63
N SER A 171 23.93 20.94 14.85
CA SER A 171 24.12 22.35 14.52
C SER A 171 22.76 23.03 14.69
N ASN A 172 22.73 23.99 15.61
CA ASN A 172 21.59 24.85 15.97
C ASN A 172 20.98 25.57 14.76
#